data_AF-A0A924JW49-F1
#
_entry.id   AF-A0A924JW49-F1
#
_cell.length_a   1.000
_cell.length_b   1.000
_cell.length_c   1.000
_cell.angle_alpha   90.00
_cell.angle_beta   90.00
_cell.angle_gamma   90.00
#
_symmetry.space_group_name_H-M   'P 1'
#
loop_
_entity.id
_entity.type
_entity.pdbx_description
1 polymer ?
#
loop_
_entity_poly.entity_id
_entity_poly.type
_entity_poly.pdbx_seq_one_letter_code
_entity_poly.pdbx_strand_id
1 'polypeptide(L)'
;LLYSPNDSSHDRYAIGVARAASFNGPYSKRSEPLLSTVSSHGLYLGPGGQDIVGGPKGDALVFHSWDASYAYRAMHSLPLRWQGDTPSVTPPTGG
;
A
#
# COMPACT_ATOMS: atom_id res chain seq x y z
N LEU A 1 2.76 11.33 -2.72
CA LEU A 1 1.36 11.06 -2.35
C LEU A 1 1.12 9.56 -2.46
N LEU A 2 0.72 8.93 -1.36
CA LEU A 2 0.12 7.59 -1.40
C LEU A 2 -1.38 7.77 -1.65
N TYR A 3 -1.94 7.01 -2.59
CA TYR A 3 -3.37 7.07 -2.89
C TYR A 3 -3.88 5.67 -3.20
N SER A 4 -5.14 5.42 -2.87
CA SER A 4 -5.83 4.19 -3.27
C SER A 4 -6.74 4.52 -4.46
N PRO A 5 -6.34 4.21 -5.71
CA PRO A 5 -7.28 4.26 -6.82
C PRO A 5 -8.25 3.06 -6.75
N ASN A 6 -9.49 3.30 -7.21
CA ASN A 6 -10.64 2.39 -7.32
C ASN A 6 -11.53 2.19 -6.10
N ASP A 7 -12.77 1.77 -6.38
CA ASP A 7 -13.88 1.50 -5.47
C ASP A 7 -13.62 0.26 -4.59
N SER A 8 -14.03 0.38 -3.33
CA SER A 8 -13.81 -0.51 -2.19
C SER A 8 -14.49 -1.90 -2.29
N SER A 9 -15.01 -2.26 -3.46
CA SER A 9 -15.97 -3.35 -3.66
C SER A 9 -15.45 -4.58 -4.40
N HIS A 10 -14.26 -4.55 -5.02
CA HIS A 10 -13.70 -5.72 -5.71
C HIS A 10 -12.16 -5.74 -5.63
N ASP A 11 -11.57 -6.92 -5.88
CA ASP A 11 -10.15 -7.32 -5.79
C ASP A 11 -9.12 -6.48 -6.58
N ARG A 12 -9.51 -5.29 -7.04
CA ARG A 12 -8.73 -4.29 -7.76
C ARG A 12 -8.23 -3.15 -6.87
N TYR A 13 -8.49 -3.19 -5.55
CA TYR A 13 -7.93 -2.24 -4.59
C TYR A 13 -6.42 -2.45 -4.46
N ALA A 14 -5.63 -1.40 -4.71
CA ALA A 14 -4.19 -1.42 -4.60
C ALA A 14 -3.69 -0.08 -4.05
N ILE A 15 -2.56 -0.10 -3.35
CA ILE A 15 -1.91 1.12 -2.87
C ILE A 15 -1.04 1.66 -4.00
N GLY A 16 -1.36 2.83 -4.54
CA GLY A 16 -0.59 3.52 -5.57
C GLY A 16 0.37 4.57 -4.98
N VAL A 17 1.40 4.92 -5.75
CA VAL A 17 2.36 5.99 -5.43
C VAL A 17 2.35 7.00 -6.58
N ALA A 18 2.23 8.28 -6.26
CA ALA A 18 2.47 9.38 -7.18
C ALA A 18 3.43 10.42 -6.60
N ARG A 19 4.23 11.04 -7.47
CA ARG A 19 5.27 12.03 -7.11
C ARG A 19 5.15 13.30 -7.92
N ALA A 20 5.51 14.41 -7.30
CA ALA A 20 5.63 15.72 -7.93
C ALA A 20 6.85 16.45 -7.38
N ALA A 21 7.46 17.33 -8.18
CA ALA A 21 8.56 18.19 -7.72
C ALA A 21 8.08 19.37 -6.87
N SER A 22 6.79 19.70 -6.92
CA SER A 22 6.13 20.74 -6.14
C SER A 22 4.85 20.21 -5.51
N PHE A 23 4.42 20.85 -4.41
CA PHE A 23 3.21 20.47 -3.68
C PHE A 23 1.94 20.53 -4.54
N ASN A 24 1.90 21.43 -5.52
CA ASN A 24 0.77 21.61 -6.43
C ASN A 24 0.84 20.74 -7.71
N GLY A 25 1.83 19.85 -7.83
CA GLY A 25 1.94 18.97 -8.98
C GLY A 25 2.65 19.62 -10.20
N PRO A 26 2.62 18.96 -11.37
CA PRO A 26 1.85 17.75 -11.68
C PRO A 26 2.39 16.50 -10.98
N TYR A 27 1.48 15.59 -10.60
CA TYR A 27 1.84 14.31 -10.00
C TYR A 27 1.94 13.21 -11.07
N SER A 28 3.10 12.59 -11.18
CA SER A 28 3.35 11.41 -12.01
C SER A 28 3.12 10.14 -11.19
N LYS A 29 2.24 9.27 -11.69
CA LYS A 29 1.95 7.96 -11.09
C LYS A 29 3.06 6.97 -11.42
N ARG A 30 3.41 6.11 -10.46
CA ARG A 30 4.23 4.92 -10.75
C ARG A 30 3.40 3.93 -11.57
N SER A 31 4.04 3.20 -12.49
CA SER A 31 3.40 2.19 -13.33
C SER A 31 2.84 1.02 -12.53
N GLU A 32 3.54 0.62 -11.48
CA GLU A 32 3.15 -0.49 -10.60
C GLU A 32 2.70 -0.01 -9.21
N PRO A 33 1.70 -0.67 -8.60
CA PRO A 33 1.29 -0.38 -7.24
C PRO A 33 2.41 -0.65 -6.23
N LEU A 34 2.32 -0.05 -5.05
CA LEU A 34 3.16 -0.35 -3.88
C LEU A 34 2.77 -1.67 -3.24
N LEU A 35 1.48 -1.96 -3.18
CA LEU A 35 0.96 -3.19 -2.62
C LEU A 35 -0.37 -3.53 -3.30
N SER A 36 -0.53 -4.79 -3.67
CA SER A 36 -1.77 -5.34 -4.22
C SER A 36 -1.98 -6.78 -3.72
N THR A 37 -3.16 -7.33 -3.99
CA THR A 37 -3.42 -8.76 -3.77
C THR A 37 -2.42 -9.63 -4.53
N VAL A 38 -2.10 -9.27 -5.77
CA VAL A 38 -1.14 -10.01 -6.61
C VAL A 38 0.28 -9.93 -6.05
N SER A 39 0.75 -8.72 -5.70
CA SER A 39 2.13 -8.54 -5.20
C SER A 39 2.35 -9.14 -3.82
N SER A 40 1.27 -9.41 -3.08
CA SER A 40 1.29 -10.09 -1.79
C SER A 40 0.97 -11.59 -1.88
N HIS A 41 0.87 -12.14 -3.10
CA HIS A 41 0.51 -13.55 -3.33
C HIS A 41 -0.80 -13.97 -2.63
N GLY A 42 -1.79 -13.07 -2.59
CA GLY A 42 -3.09 -13.32 -1.96
C GLY A 42 -3.11 -13.12 -0.43
N LEU A 43 -1.98 -12.77 0.20
CA LEU A 43 -1.92 -12.54 1.65
C LEU A 43 -2.80 -11.37 2.10
N TYR A 44 -2.87 -10.31 1.29
CA TYR A 44 -3.68 -9.13 1.57
C TYR A 44 -4.70 -8.92 0.45
N LEU A 45 -5.97 -9.18 0.74
CA LEU A 45 -7.06 -9.05 -0.22
C LEU A 45 -7.55 -7.60 -0.29
N GLY A 46 -7.27 -6.92 -1.40
CA GLY A 46 -7.68 -5.53 -1.63
C GLY A 46 -7.08 -4.53 -0.62
N PRO A 47 -5.75 -4.43 -0.50
CA PRO A 47 -5.12 -3.54 0.47
C PRO A 47 -5.33 -2.05 0.13
N GLY A 48 -5.63 -1.24 1.14
CA GLY A 48 -5.72 0.22 0.98
C GLY A 48 -6.10 0.99 2.25
N GLY A 49 -6.54 2.25 2.09
CA GLY A 49 -6.79 3.16 3.22
C GLY A 49 -5.53 3.45 4.04
N GLN A 50 -4.39 3.51 3.35
CA GLN A 50 -3.09 3.51 3.99
C GLN A 50 -2.66 4.85 4.59
N ASP A 51 -1.82 4.76 5.60
CA ASP A 51 -1.02 5.87 6.16
C ASP A 51 0.43 5.41 6.42
N ILE A 52 1.34 6.37 6.62
CA ILE A 52 2.73 6.12 7.02
C ILE A 52 2.91 6.55 8.47
N VAL A 53 3.34 5.60 9.32
CA VAL A 53 3.65 5.88 10.72
C VAL A 53 5.16 5.77 10.92
N GLY A 54 5.79 6.86 11.37
CA GLY A 54 7.19 6.87 11.75
C GLY A 54 7.40 6.23 13.13
N GLY A 55 8.49 5.49 13.30
CA GLY A 55 8.84 4.86 14.58
C GLY A 55 10.34 4.64 14.76
N PRO A 56 10.78 4.20 15.95
CA PRO A 56 12.21 4.02 16.27
C PRO A 56 12.91 2.95 15.40
N LYS A 57 12.15 2.12 14.68
CA LYS A 57 12.66 1.10 13.75
C LYS A 57 12.58 1.54 12.27
N GLY A 58 12.20 2.79 12.02
CA GLY A 58 11.89 3.34 10.71
C GLY A 58 10.38 3.44 10.45
N ASP A 59 10.02 3.87 9.24
CA ASP A 59 8.64 4.05 8.82
C ASP A 59 7.93 2.72 8.57
N ALA A 60 6.63 2.70 8.82
CA ALA A 60 5.75 1.59 8.50
C ALA A 60 4.57 2.07 7.64
N LEU A 61 4.20 1.27 6.64
CA LEU A 61 2.95 1.40 5.93
C LEU A 61 1.87 0.68 6.73
N VAL A 62 0.86 1.41 7.19
CA VAL A 62 -0.31 0.88 7.88
C VAL A 62 -1.49 0.92 6.92
N PHE A 63 -2.25 -0.16 6.78
CA PHE A 63 -3.34 -0.29 5.81
C PHE A 63 -4.36 -1.33 6.26
N HIS A 64 -5.53 -1.36 5.62
CA HIS A 64 -6.49 -2.44 5.81
C HIS A 64 -6.53 -3.40 4.61
N SER A 65 -6.94 -4.65 4.83
CA SER A 65 -7.36 -5.59 3.77
C SER A 65 -8.49 -6.48 4.27
N TRP A 66 -9.24 -7.09 3.34
CA TRP A 66 -10.28 -8.06 3.66
C TRP A 66 -9.69 -9.33 4.26
N ASP A 67 -10.44 -9.95 5.17
CA ASP A 67 -10.21 -11.34 5.54
C ASP A 67 -10.59 -12.30 4.39
N ALA A 68 -10.20 -13.56 4.48
CA ALA A 68 -10.43 -14.55 3.41
C ALA A 68 -11.93 -14.78 3.08
N SER A 69 -12.84 -14.47 4.01
CA SER A 69 -14.29 -14.56 3.81
C SER A 69 -14.94 -13.24 3.39
N TYR A 70 -14.17 -12.15 3.24
CA TYR A 70 -14.66 -10.79 2.94
C TYR A 70 -15.74 -10.29 3.91
N ALA A 71 -15.72 -10.77 5.16
CA ALA A 71 -16.67 -10.39 6.20
C ALA A 71 -16.25 -9.12 6.95
N TYR A 72 -14.95 -8.88 7.10
CA TYR A 72 -14.43 -7.68 7.75
C TYR A 72 -13.05 -7.27 7.19
N ARG A 73 -12.64 -6.03 7.50
CA ARG A 73 -11.33 -5.49 7.13
C ARG A 73 -10.40 -5.51 8.34
N ALA A 74 -9.32 -6.27 8.26
CA ALA A 74 -8.27 -6.30 9.26
C ALA A 74 -7.24 -5.19 9.00
N MET A 75 -6.64 -4.69 10.08
CA MET A 75 -5.52 -3.74 10.01
C MET A 75 -4.18 -4.48 9.96
N HIS A 76 -3.29 -4.02 9.10
CA HIS A 76 -1.96 -4.58 8.88
C HIS A 76 -0.90 -3.49 8.87
N SER A 77 0.34 -3.89 9.12
CA SER A 77 1.51 -3.02 8.99
C SER A 77 2.65 -3.74 8.30
N LEU A 78 3.30 -3.10 7.35
CA LEU A 78 4.55 -3.55 6.74
C LEU A 78 5.65 -2.51 6.95
N PRO A 79 6.90 -2.92 7.24
CA PRO A 79 8.03 -2.00 7.20
C PRO A 79 8.12 -1.32 5.84
N LEU A 80 8.24 0.00 5.84
CA LEU A 80 8.41 0.80 4.64
C LEU A 80 9.91 1.05 4.41
N ARG A 81 10.37 0.77 3.20
CA ARG A 81 11.75 1.04 2.80
C ARG A 81 11.78 2.18 1.81
N TRP A 82 12.79 3.03 1.94
CA TRP A 82 13.00 4.19 1.07
C TRP A 82 14.33 4.04 0.35
N GLN A 83 14.32 4.19 -0.97
CA GLN A 83 15.52 4.42 -1.78
C GLN A 83 15.39 5.82 -2.40
N GLY A 84 16.05 6.81 -1.78
CA GLY A 84 15.77 8.22 -2.07
C GLY A 84 14.31 8.54 -1.74
N ASP A 85 13.58 9.06 -2.72
CA ASP A 85 12.15 9.37 -2.63
C ASP A 85 11.24 8.18 -2.99
N THR A 86 11.82 6.98 -3.12
CA THR A 86 11.12 5.80 -3.61
C THR A 86 10.74 4.81 -2.52
N PRO A 87 9.42 4.71 -2.18
CA PRO A 87 8.95 3.73 -1.22
C PRO A 87 8.79 2.36 -1.86
N SER A 88 9.16 1.33 -1.11
CA SER A 88 8.88 -0.07 -1.37
C SER A 88 8.46 -0.79 -0.09
N VAL A 89 7.64 -1.83 -0.25
CA VAL A 89 7.31 -2.79 0.81
C VAL A 89 7.62 -4.19 0.32
N THR A 90 7.95 -5.07 1.25
CA THR A 90 8.13 -6.50 0.99
C THR A 90 7.11 -7.25 1.82
N PRO A 91 6.02 -7.76 1.21
CA PRO A 91 5.10 -8.64 1.92
C PRO A 91 5.86 -9.88 2.42
N PRO A 92 5.49 -10.42 3.59
CA PRO A 92 6.00 -11.71 4.02
C PRO A 92 5.72 -12.75 2.92
N THR A 93 6.72 -13.53 2.57
CA THR A 93 6.49 -14.80 1.89
C THR A 93 5.74 -15.70 2.87
N GLY A 94 4.50 -16.07 2.56
CA GLY A 94 3.76 -17.05 3.36
C GLY A 94 4.58 -18.32 3.54
N GLY A 95 4.53 -18.89 4.76
CA GLY A 95 5.18 -20.16 5.11
C GLY A 95 4.43 -21.38 4.62
#